data_AF-A0A7L3MV38-F1
#
_entry.id   AF-A0A7L3MV38-F1
#
_cell.length_a   1.000
_cell.length_b   1.000
_cell.length_c   1.000
_cell.angle_alpha   90.00
_cell.angle_beta   90.00
_cell.angle_gamma   90.00
#
_symmetry.space_group_name_H-M   'P 1'
#
loop_
_entity.id
_entity.type
_entity.pdbx_description
1 polymer ?
#
loop_
_entity_poly.entity_id
_entity_poly.type
_entity_poly.pdbx_seq_one_letter_code
_entity_poly.pdbx_strand_id
1 'polypeptide(L)'
;PNYLSTMKNFALQQPSEEWMILEFSQLGFIGKMFKSLDLSLIVEFILMFYKDKPIDWLLDHILWVKVCNPEKDAKHCDRQKANLRIRFKPSLFQHVGTHSSLAGKIQKLK
;
A
#
# COMPACT_ATOMS: atom_id res chain seq x y z
N PRO A 1 9.75 15.67 11.21
CA PRO A 1 10.70 16.40 10.32
C PRO A 1 11.53 15.39 9.50
N ASN A 2 11.93 15.69 8.26
CA ASN A 2 12.68 14.80 7.34
C ASN A 2 11.93 13.64 6.66
N TYR A 3 10.59 13.61 6.71
CA TYR A 3 9.83 12.52 6.06
C TYR A 3 10.12 12.41 4.55
N LEU A 4 10.24 13.54 3.84
CA LEU A 4 10.47 13.56 2.41
C LEU A 4 11.83 12.94 2.03
N SER A 5 12.89 13.30 2.75
CA SER A 5 14.22 12.75 2.48
C SER A 5 14.29 11.27 2.83
N THR A 6 13.67 10.84 3.94
CA THR A 6 13.55 9.41 4.28
C THR A 6 12.81 8.64 3.18
N MET A 7 11.66 9.14 2.72
CA MET A 7 10.87 8.48 1.67
C MET A 7 11.64 8.40 0.35
N LYS A 8 12.29 9.50 -0.05
CA LYS A 8 13.10 9.55 -1.28
C LYS A 8 14.28 8.58 -1.21
N ASN A 9 15.04 8.60 -0.12
CA ASN A 9 16.19 7.71 0.05
C ASN A 9 15.75 6.25 0.07
N PHE A 10 14.65 5.94 0.75
CA PHE A 10 14.11 4.57 0.74
C PHE A 10 13.73 4.13 -0.67
N ALA A 11 13.05 4.98 -1.46
CA ALA A 11 12.71 4.65 -2.84
C ALA A 11 13.96 4.39 -3.71
N LEU A 12 15.00 5.20 -3.55
CA LEU A 12 16.27 5.05 -4.29
C LEU A 12 17.09 3.82 -3.86
N GLN A 13 16.87 3.30 -2.66
CA GLN A 13 17.58 2.13 -2.12
C GLN A 13 16.88 0.81 -2.45
N GLN A 14 15.74 0.82 -3.15
CA GLN A 14 15.07 -0.41 -3.51
C GLN A 14 15.95 -1.23 -4.48
N PRO A 15 16.10 -2.54 -4.24
CA PRO A 15 17.03 -3.37 -5.02
C PRO A 15 16.57 -3.59 -6.48
N SER A 16 15.31 -3.27 -6.78
CA SER A 16 14.70 -3.43 -8.08
C SER A 16 13.80 -2.24 -8.37
N GLU A 17 13.66 -1.87 -9.64
CA GLU A 17 12.68 -0.90 -10.11
C GLU A 17 11.29 -1.54 -10.36
N GLU A 18 11.07 -2.78 -9.94
CA GLU A 18 9.79 -3.47 -10.15
C GLU A 18 8.75 -3.14 -9.07
N TRP A 19 9.12 -2.48 -7.97
CA TRP A 19 8.14 -2.11 -6.94
C TRP A 19 7.08 -1.16 -7.51
N MET A 20 5.85 -1.30 -7.01
CA MET A 20 4.71 -0.46 -7.39
C MET A 20 4.26 0.45 -6.24
N ILE A 21 4.35 -0.05 -5.01
CA ILE A 21 3.86 0.64 -3.80
C ILE A 21 4.92 0.58 -2.71
N LEU A 22 5.34 1.74 -2.21
CA LEU A 22 6.10 1.83 -0.97
C LEU A 22 5.20 2.28 0.17
N GLU A 23 5.21 1.52 1.26
CA GLU A 23 4.39 1.78 2.44
C GLU A 23 5.21 2.36 3.59
N PHE A 24 4.75 3.47 4.14
CA PHE A 24 5.37 4.19 5.25
C PHE A 24 4.52 4.17 6.52
N SER A 25 3.40 3.46 6.51
CA SER A 25 2.56 3.17 7.68
C SER A 25 2.07 1.73 7.63
N GLN A 26 1.77 1.16 8.80
CA GLN A 26 1.10 -0.13 8.92
C GLN A 26 -0.43 -0.03 8.77
N LEU A 27 -0.97 1.19 8.81
CA LEU A 27 -2.40 1.44 8.90
C LEU A 27 -3.00 1.78 7.54
N GLY A 28 -3.68 0.80 6.93
CA GLY A 28 -4.48 0.99 5.72
C GLY A 28 -3.73 1.79 4.64
N PHE A 29 -4.38 2.83 4.12
CA PHE A 29 -3.89 3.62 2.98
C PHE A 29 -2.87 4.68 3.36
N ILE A 30 -2.55 4.85 4.66
CA ILE A 30 -1.70 5.94 5.13
C ILE A 30 -0.26 5.74 4.62
N GLY A 31 0.36 6.84 4.19
CA GLY A 31 1.77 6.88 3.82
C GLY A 31 2.11 5.96 2.64
N LYS A 32 1.35 6.02 1.55
CA LYS A 32 1.62 5.27 0.32
C LYS A 32 2.37 6.16 -0.68
N MET A 33 3.44 5.64 -1.26
CA MET A 33 4.15 6.25 -2.38
C MET A 33 4.01 5.33 -3.60
N PHE A 34 3.70 5.93 -4.74
CA PHE A 34 3.49 5.26 -6.02
C PHE A 34 4.45 5.85 -7.05
N LYS A 35 4.82 5.05 -8.05
CA LYS A 35 5.51 5.58 -9.23
C LYS A 35 4.54 6.39 -10.07
N SER A 36 5.00 7.53 -10.58
CA SER A 36 4.20 8.37 -11.45
C SER A 36 3.75 7.63 -12.72
N LEU A 37 4.56 6.68 -13.21
CA LEU A 37 4.25 5.83 -14.36
C LEU A 37 3.05 4.88 -14.12
N ASP A 38 2.83 4.47 -12.86
CA ASP A 38 1.73 3.57 -12.51
C ASP A 38 0.44 4.32 -12.12
N LEU A 39 0.48 5.65 -11.99
CA LEU A 39 -0.63 6.42 -11.45
C LEU A 39 -1.91 6.29 -12.27
N SER A 40 -1.83 6.33 -13.61
CA SER A 40 -3.02 6.21 -14.45
C SER A 40 -3.75 4.89 -14.20
N LEU A 41 -3.03 3.76 -14.21
CA LEU A 41 -3.58 2.44 -13.90
C LEU A 41 -4.26 2.41 -12.53
N ILE A 42 -3.57 2.92 -11.50
CA ILE A 42 -4.06 2.89 -10.12
C ILE A 42 -5.33 3.73 -9.98
N VAL A 43 -5.34 4.95 -10.54
CA VAL A 43 -6.47 5.87 -10.47
C VAL A 43 -7.67 5.32 -11.23
N GLU A 44 -7.46 4.83 -12.46
CA GLU A 44 -8.54 4.24 -13.26
C GLU A 44 -9.17 3.03 -12.55
N PHE A 45 -8.35 2.13 -12.01
CA PHE A 45 -8.86 0.97 -11.26
C PHE A 45 -9.67 1.40 -10.03
N ILE A 46 -9.18 2.38 -9.27
CA ILE A 46 -9.90 2.91 -8.10
C ILE A 46 -11.23 3.55 -8.55
N LEU A 47 -11.22 4.37 -9.60
CA LEU A 47 -12.43 5.04 -10.11
C LEU A 47 -13.49 4.06 -10.63
N MET A 48 -13.07 2.91 -11.16
CA MET A 48 -14.01 1.87 -11.59
C MET A 48 -14.75 1.22 -10.41
N PHE A 49 -14.09 1.04 -9.25
CA PHE A 49 -14.59 0.17 -8.18
C PHE A 49 -14.74 0.85 -6.81
N TYR A 50 -14.60 2.18 -6.70
CA TYR A 50 -14.64 2.90 -5.42
C TYR A 50 -15.95 2.74 -4.64
N LYS A 51 -17.06 2.45 -5.33
CA LYS A 51 -18.37 2.22 -4.70
C LYS A 51 -18.52 0.82 -4.14
N ASP A 52 -17.76 -0.15 -4.65
CA ASP A 52 -17.93 -1.56 -4.33
C ASP A 52 -17.03 -2.00 -3.17
N LYS A 53 -15.84 -1.41 -3.07
CA LYS A 53 -14.82 -1.81 -2.10
C LYS A 53 -14.04 -0.60 -1.58
N PRO A 54 -13.60 -0.62 -0.31
CA PRO A 54 -12.67 0.38 0.22
C PRO A 54 -11.34 0.41 -0.55
N ILE A 55 -10.69 1.56 -0.59
CA ILE A 55 -9.45 1.79 -1.35
C ILE A 55 -8.31 0.83 -0.97
N ASP A 56 -8.20 0.45 0.31
CA ASP A 56 -7.21 -0.53 0.78
C ASP A 56 -7.37 -1.89 0.11
N TRP A 57 -8.62 -2.31 -0.06
CA TRP A 57 -8.95 -3.57 -0.70
C TRP A 57 -8.70 -3.47 -2.20
N LEU A 58 -9.07 -2.35 -2.83
CA LEU A 58 -8.82 -2.12 -4.25
C LEU A 58 -7.32 -2.18 -4.59
N LEU A 59 -6.45 -1.58 -3.77
CA LEU A 59 -5.01 -1.70 -3.95
C LEU A 59 -4.53 -3.15 -3.87
N ASP A 60 -5.03 -3.93 -2.91
CA ASP A 60 -4.68 -5.35 -2.80
C ASP A 60 -5.17 -6.18 -4.00
N HIS A 61 -6.33 -5.82 -4.57
CA HIS A 61 -6.86 -6.43 -5.79
C HIS A 61 -6.01 -6.09 -7.01
N ILE A 62 -5.51 -4.86 -7.16
CA ILE A 62 -4.56 -4.51 -8.23
C ILE A 62 -3.35 -5.45 -8.18
N LEU A 63 -2.76 -5.63 -6.99
CA LEU A 63 -1.62 -6.53 -6.84
C LEU A 63 -2.01 -7.98 -7.12
N TRP A 64 -3.18 -8.43 -6.65
CA TRP A 64 -3.66 -9.77 -6.91
C TRP A 64 -3.77 -10.06 -8.40
N VAL A 65 -4.43 -9.16 -9.15
CA VAL A 65 -4.61 -9.29 -10.61
C VAL A 65 -3.26 -9.27 -11.33
N LYS A 66 -2.28 -8.48 -10.87
CA LYS A 66 -0.98 -8.39 -11.54
C LYS A 66 -0.08 -9.61 -11.34
N VAL A 67 -0.08 -10.25 -10.16
CA VAL A 67 0.97 -11.23 -9.83
C VAL A 67 0.51 -12.55 -9.23
N CYS A 68 -0.77 -12.69 -8.88
CA CYS A 68 -1.28 -13.94 -8.33
C CYS A 68 -1.76 -14.86 -9.45
N ASN A 69 -1.28 -16.10 -9.42
CA ASN A 69 -1.68 -17.14 -10.36
C ASN A 69 -2.71 -18.06 -9.68
N PRO A 70 -3.92 -18.23 -10.23
CA PRO A 70 -4.95 -19.12 -9.69
C PRO A 70 -4.53 -20.58 -9.50
N GLU A 71 -3.54 -21.06 -10.27
CA GLU A 71 -3.01 -22.42 -10.20
C GLU A 71 -1.97 -22.62 -9.08
N LYS A 72 -1.58 -21.54 -8.40
CA LYS A 72 -0.58 -21.57 -7.32
C LYS A 72 -1.21 -21.28 -5.96
N ASP A 73 -0.47 -21.63 -4.92
CA ASP A 73 -0.93 -21.44 -3.55
C ASP A 73 -0.93 -19.96 -3.09
N ALA A 74 -1.61 -19.71 -1.98
CA ALA A 74 -1.70 -18.38 -1.38
C ALA A 74 -0.32 -17.83 -0.99
N LYS A 75 0.60 -18.68 -0.54
CA LYS A 75 1.96 -18.27 -0.14
C LYS A 75 2.76 -17.73 -1.33
N HIS A 76 2.60 -18.33 -2.51
CA HIS A 76 3.18 -17.79 -3.74
C HIS A 76 2.62 -16.39 -4.03
N CYS A 77 1.29 -16.23 -4.00
CA CYS A 77 0.65 -14.93 -4.21
C CYS A 77 1.15 -13.87 -3.23
N ASP A 78 1.22 -14.18 -1.93
CA ASP A 78 1.71 -13.27 -0.89
C ASP A 78 3.16 -12.85 -1.12
N ARG A 79 4.02 -13.79 -1.50
CA ARG A 79 5.43 -13.49 -1.83
C ARG A 79 5.54 -12.55 -3.02
N GLN A 80 4.75 -12.79 -4.08
CA GLN A 80 4.78 -11.93 -5.26
C GLN A 80 4.24 -10.53 -4.95
N LYS A 81 3.14 -10.43 -4.18
CA LYS A 81 2.61 -9.15 -3.71
C LYS A 81 3.65 -8.39 -2.89
N ALA A 82 4.42 -9.07 -2.04
CA ALA A 82 5.45 -8.45 -1.20
C ALA A 82 6.61 -7.86 -2.01
N ASN A 83 6.91 -8.38 -3.20
CA ASN A 83 7.91 -7.80 -4.10
C ASN A 83 7.43 -6.47 -4.72
N LEU A 84 6.12 -6.35 -4.99
CA LEU A 84 5.53 -5.11 -5.52
C LEU A 84 5.17 -4.09 -4.44
N ARG A 85 4.84 -4.54 -3.23
CA ARG A 85 4.41 -3.73 -2.09
C ARG A 85 5.41 -3.84 -0.96
N ILE A 86 6.38 -2.92 -0.95
CA ILE A 86 7.49 -2.93 -0.01
C ILE A 86 7.21 -1.96 1.14
N ARG A 87 7.43 -2.41 2.38
CA ARG A 87 7.14 -1.63 3.58
C ARG A 87 8.42 -1.09 4.20
N PHE A 88 8.45 0.22 4.44
CA PHE A 88 9.44 0.88 5.28
C PHE A 88 9.22 0.49 6.75
N LYS A 89 10.30 0.13 7.45
CA LYS A 89 10.29 -0.24 8.86
C LYS A 89 11.38 0.53 9.61
N PRO A 90 11.09 1.13 10.79
CA PRO A 90 9.78 1.21 11.44
C PRO A 90 8.80 2.14 10.69
N SER A 91 7.50 2.12 11.03
CA SER A 91 6.52 3.03 10.42
C SER A 91 6.96 4.49 10.54
N LEU A 92 6.97 5.23 9.43
CA LEU A 92 7.30 6.65 9.40
C LEU A 92 6.09 7.53 9.74
N PHE A 93 4.89 7.09 9.36
CA PHE A 93 3.64 7.76 9.68
C PHE A 93 2.79 6.92 10.62
N GLN A 94 2.32 7.58 11.67
CA GLN A 94 1.43 7.01 12.66
C GLN A 94 0.16 7.85 12.75
N HIS A 95 -0.98 7.18 12.89
CA HIS A 95 -2.26 7.86 13.11
C HIS A 95 -2.26 8.56 14.46
N VAL A 96 -2.73 9.82 14.50
CA VAL A 96 -2.87 10.59 15.74
C VAL A 96 -4.36 10.66 16.10
N GLY A 97 -4.70 10.22 17.31
CA GLY A 97 -6.07 10.23 17.83
C GLY A 97 -6.70 8.83 17.94
N THR A 98 -7.67 8.71 18.84
CA THR A 98 -8.40 7.46 19.14
C THR A 98 -9.78 7.38 18.50
N HIS A 99 -10.32 8.53 18.07
CA HIS A 99 -11.63 8.64 17.43
C HIS A 99 -11.51 8.32 15.94
N SER A 100 -12.25 7.29 15.50
CA SER A 100 -12.40 6.96 14.09
C SER A 100 -13.67 7.59 13.53
N SER A 101 -13.65 7.93 12.24
CA SER A 101 -14.85 8.26 11.47
C SER A 101 -15.79 7.07 11.27
N LEU A 102 -15.31 5.84 11.50
CA LEU A 102 -16.13 4.63 11.49
C LEU A 102 -16.85 4.47 12.84
N ALA A 103 -18.18 4.40 12.80
CA ALA A 103 -19.01 4.25 13.99
C ALA A 103 -18.57 3.04 14.83
N GLY A 104 -18.32 3.27 16.12
CA GLY A 104 -17.93 2.24 17.09
C GLY A 104 -16.48 1.74 16.99
N LYS A 105 -15.66 2.29 16.08
CA LYS A 105 -14.27 1.86 15.93
C LYS A 105 -13.32 2.74 16.74
N ILE A 106 -12.77 2.21 17.83
CA ILE A 106 -11.73 2.87 18.62
C ILE A 106 -10.36 2.44 18.09
N GLN A 107 -9.50 3.40 17.70
CA GLN A 107 -8.13 3.10 17.26
C GLN A 107 -7.22 2.87 18.47
N LYS A 108 -6.84 1.61 18.70
CA LYS A 108 -5.94 1.21 19.81
C LYS A 108 -4.47 1.14 19.39
N LEU A 109 -4.18 1.15 18.08
CA LEU A 109 -2.81 1.09 17.57
C LEU A 109 -2.12 2.44 17.79
N LYS A 110 -1.08 2.43 18.62
CA LYS A 110 -0.15 3.53 18.85
C LYS A 110 1.11 3.36 18.03
#